data_AF-A0A699UFG4-F1
#
_entry.id   AF-A0A699UFG4-F1
#
_cell.length_a   1.000
_cell.length_b   1.000
_cell.length_c   1.000
_cell.angle_alpha   90.00
_cell.angle_beta   90.00
_cell.angle_gamma   90.00
#
_symmetry.space_group_name_H-M   'P 1'
#
loop_
_entity.id
_entity.type
_entity.pdbx_description
1 polymer ?
#
loop_
_entity_poly.entity_id
_entity_poly.type
_entity_poly.pdbx_seq_one_letter_code
_entity_poly.pdbx_strand_id
1 'polypeptide(L)'
;MQIVFALQARTLLSHGCEGFLATIHDTTFDVPSIHDQPIVSEFPDVFPDELPGIPPVHEVEFNIELIPGAKPISKAPYRMALIELKELKDQL
;
A
#
# COMPACT_ATOMS: atom_id res chain seq x y z
N MET A 1 33.46 9.92 22.63
CA MET A 1 32.08 10.35 22.96
C MET A 1 31.77 9.86 24.37
N GLN A 2 31.31 10.72 25.27
CA GLN A 2 31.01 10.33 26.65
C GLN A 2 29.50 10.18 26.81
N ILE A 3 29.05 8.98 27.17
CA ILE A 3 27.64 8.70 27.45
C ILE A 3 27.42 8.99 28.94
N VAL A 4 26.38 9.76 29.25
CA VAL A 4 25.98 10.07 30.63
C VAL A 4 24.62 9.44 30.92
N PHE A 5 24.34 9.19 32.20
CA PHE A 5 23.03 8.72 32.60
C PHE A 5 21.97 9.83 32.48
N ALA A 6 20.72 9.43 32.25
CA ALA A 6 19.59 10.36 32.13
C ALA A 6 19.43 11.29 33.35
N LEU A 7 19.74 10.79 34.56
CA LEU A 7 19.72 11.60 35.79
C LEU A 7 20.74 12.73 35.74
N GLN A 8 21.95 12.47 35.24
CA GLN A 8 23.00 13.48 35.11
C GLN A 8 22.66 14.49 34.01
N ALA A 9 22.13 14.01 32.88
CA ALA A 9 21.63 14.89 31.82
C ALA A 9 20.54 15.85 32.35
N ARG A 10 19.60 15.35 33.16
CA ARG A 10 18.56 16.16 33.79
C ARG A 10 19.14 17.23 34.72
N THR A 11 20.14 16.89 35.53
CA THR A 11 20.81 17.86 36.40
C THR A 11 21.49 18.95 35.58
N LEU A 12 22.20 18.61 34.50
CA LEU A 12 22.85 19.58 33.62
C LEU A 12 21.85 20.53 32.95
N LEU A 13 20.72 20.01 32.45
CA LEU A 13 19.64 20.83 31.92
C LEU A 13 19.07 21.79 32.98
N SER A 14 18.92 21.33 34.23
CA SER A 14 18.43 22.17 35.34
C SER A 14 19.41 23.27 35.76
N HIS A 15 20.70 23.12 35.45
CA HIS A 15 21.73 24.14 35.66
C HIS A 15 21.86 25.13 34.48
N GLY A 16 20.95 25.07 33.51
CA GLY A 16 20.88 26.02 32.40
C GLY A 16 21.71 25.62 31.17
N CYS A 17 22.20 24.38 31.09
CA CYS A 17 22.79 23.87 29.85
C CYS A 17 21.72 23.66 28.78
N GLU A 18 22.02 24.02 27.53
CA GLU A 18 21.17 23.70 26.38
C GLU A 18 21.33 22.23 25.99
N GLY A 19 20.21 21.58 25.66
CA GLY A 19 20.18 20.22 25.16
C GLY A 19 19.28 20.09 23.94
N PHE A 20 19.68 19.23 23.02
CA PHE A 20 18.93 18.90 21.82
C PHE A 20 18.51 17.44 21.86
N LEU A 21 17.28 17.16 21.46
CA LEU A 21 16.82 15.80 21.25
C LEU A 21 17.20 15.39 19.82
N ALA A 22 18.02 14.36 19.71
CA ALA A 22 18.34 13.73 18.45
C ALA A 22 17.80 12.29 18.48
N THR A 23 17.03 11.93 17.47
CA THR A 23 16.58 10.56 17.28
C THR A 23 17.54 9.89 16.31
N ILE A 24 18.11 8.75 16.70
CA ILE A 24 18.89 7.92 15.80
C ILE A 24 17.91 6.97 15.13
N HIS A 25 17.69 7.16 13.84
CA HIS A 25 17.01 6.17 13.01
C HIS A 25 18.09 5.29 12.38
N ASP A 26 18.04 4.00 12.70
CA ASP A 26 18.88 3.03 12.03
C ASP A 26 18.38 2.88 10.58
N THR A 27 19.23 3.19 9.61
CA THR A 27 18.92 3.09 8.18
C THR A 27 19.30 1.72 7.61
N THR A 28 19.76 0.79 8.45
CA THR A 28 20.10 -0.58 8.03
C THR A 28 18.89 -1.52 7.97
N PHE A 29 17.73 -1.07 8.47
CA PHE A 29 16.47 -1.78 8.24
C PHE A 29 16.12 -1.68 6.75
N ASP A 30 15.96 -2.84 6.11
CA ASP A 30 15.29 -2.95 4.83
C ASP A 30 13.98 -2.14 4.87
N VAL A 31 13.65 -1.51 3.75
CA VAL A 31 12.39 -0.77 3.60
C VAL A 31 11.26 -1.64 4.17
N PRO A 32 10.47 -1.16 5.15
CA PRO A 32 9.43 -1.96 5.78
C PRO A 32 8.56 -2.58 4.71
N SER A 33 8.40 -3.90 4.79
CA SER A 33 7.53 -4.64 3.91
C SER A 33 6.09 -4.18 4.15
N ILE A 34 5.26 -4.24 3.12
CA ILE A 34 3.82 -4.02 3.28
C ILE A 34 3.22 -5.00 4.31
N HIS A 35 3.83 -6.19 4.45
CA HIS A 35 3.44 -7.20 5.43
C HIS A 35 3.79 -6.82 6.89
N ASP A 36 4.68 -5.84 7.11
CA ASP A 36 4.99 -5.33 8.46
C ASP A 36 3.91 -4.36 8.97
N GLN A 37 2.98 -3.98 8.09
CA GLN A 37 1.88 -3.11 8.44
C GLN A 37 0.81 -3.91 9.22
N PRO A 38 0.42 -3.50 10.44
CA PRO A 38 -0.50 -4.28 11.28
C PRO A 38 -1.79 -4.67 10.56
N ILE A 39 -2.36 -3.75 9.79
CA ILE A 39 -3.58 -3.98 9.01
C ILE A 39 -3.42 -5.08 7.95
N VAL A 40 -2.24 -5.21 7.32
CA VAL A 40 -1.98 -6.22 6.30
C VAL A 40 -1.81 -7.59 6.96
N SER A 41 -1.14 -7.62 8.13
CA SER A 41 -1.00 -8.85 8.92
C SER A 41 -2.32 -9.37 9.50
N GLU A 42 -3.29 -8.49 9.75
CA GLU A 42 -4.63 -8.83 10.24
C GLU A 42 -5.52 -9.45 9.14
N PHE A 43 -5.26 -9.14 7.87
CA PHE A 43 -6.07 -9.57 6.72
C PHE A 43 -5.23 -10.22 5.60
N PRO A 44 -4.53 -11.34 5.88
CA PRO A 44 -3.64 -11.98 4.90
C PRO A 44 -4.37 -12.54 3.68
N ASP A 45 -5.67 -12.82 3.81
CA ASP A 45 -6.57 -13.28 2.75
C ASP A 45 -7.03 -12.16 1.80
N VAL A 46 -7.04 -10.91 2.28
CA VAL A 46 -7.41 -9.72 1.49
C VAL A 46 -6.21 -9.17 0.70
N PHE A 47 -4.99 -9.40 1.20
CA PHE A 47 -3.74 -8.96 0.58
C PHE A 47 -2.83 -10.14 0.19
N PRO A 48 -3.29 -11.07 -0.68
CA PRO A 48 -2.42 -12.14 -1.17
C PRO A 48 -1.38 -11.57 -2.15
N ASP A 49 -0.22 -12.22 -2.22
CA ASP A 49 0.85 -11.86 -3.17
C ASP A 49 0.39 -11.95 -4.63
N GLU A 50 -0.57 -12.83 -4.91
CA GLU A 50 -1.24 -13.00 -6.20
C GLU A 50 -2.76 -12.93 -6.04
N LEU A 51 -3.45 -12.23 -6.93
CA LEU A 51 -4.91 -12.12 -6.89
C LEU A 51 -5.57 -13.49 -7.14
N PRO A 52 -6.67 -13.84 -6.44
CA PRO A 52 -7.31 -15.16 -6.51
C PRO A 52 -8.02 -15.49 -7.85
N GLY A 53 -7.70 -14.76 -8.93
CA GLY A 53 -8.30 -14.93 -10.24
C GLY A 53 -9.70 -14.34 -10.33
N ILE A 54 -10.59 -15.01 -11.06
CA ILE A 54 -11.98 -14.57 -11.23
C ILE A 54 -12.71 -14.71 -9.89
N PRO A 55 -13.41 -13.67 -9.42
CA PRO A 55 -14.23 -13.78 -8.22
C PRO A 55 -15.19 -14.97 -8.31
N PRO A 56 -15.46 -15.67 -7.21
CA PRO A 56 -16.48 -16.71 -7.20
C PRO A 56 -17.82 -16.16 -7.68
N VAL A 57 -18.68 -17.04 -8.20
CA VAL A 57 -20.04 -16.67 -8.59
C VAL A 57 -20.70 -16.02 -7.38
N HIS A 58 -21.07 -14.75 -7.53
CA HIS A 58 -21.74 -14.02 -6.47
C HIS A 58 -23.11 -14.66 -6.22
N GLU A 59 -23.52 -14.73 -4.95
CA GLU A 59 -24.86 -15.21 -4.57
C GLU A 59 -25.98 -14.28 -5.08
N VAL A 60 -25.63 -13.04 -5.43
CA VAL A 60 -26.54 -12.00 -5.92
C VAL A 60 -26.17 -11.63 -7.34
N GLU A 61 -27.17 -11.59 -8.23
CA GLU A 61 -27.03 -11.12 -9.60
C GLU A 61 -26.96 -9.59 -9.62
N PHE A 62 -25.89 -9.05 -10.21
CA PHE A 62 -25.74 -7.60 -10.42
C PHE A 62 -26.49 -7.19 -11.69
N ASN A 63 -27.55 -6.41 -11.54
CA ASN A 63 -28.28 -5.83 -12.66
C ASN A 63 -27.66 -4.49 -13.07
N ILE A 64 -27.36 -4.31 -14.36
CA ILE A 64 -26.94 -3.01 -14.90
C ILE A 64 -28.19 -2.25 -15.36
N GLU A 65 -28.65 -1.33 -14.51
CA GLU A 65 -29.78 -0.48 -14.85
C GLU A 65 -29.35 0.65 -15.80
N LEU A 66 -30.02 0.74 -16.94
CA LEU A 66 -29.80 1.82 -17.90
C LEU A 66 -30.80 2.94 -17.66
N ILE A 67 -30.33 4.18 -17.74
CA ILE A 67 -31.23 5.34 -17.79
C ILE A 67 -32.17 5.22 -19.01
N PRO A 68 -33.46 5.59 -18.88
CA PRO A 68 -34.39 5.54 -20.00
C PRO A 68 -33.86 6.30 -21.23
N GLY A 69 -33.84 5.63 -22.39
CA GLY A 69 -33.34 6.20 -23.64
C GLY A 69 -31.84 5.99 -23.91
N ALA A 70 -31.09 5.36 -23.00
CA ALA A 70 -29.73 4.92 -23.28
C ALA A 70 -29.69 3.94 -24.46
N LYS A 71 -28.68 4.09 -25.32
CA LYS A 71 -28.43 3.21 -26.47
C LYS A 71 -27.10 2.50 -26.28
N PRO A 72 -26.92 1.28 -26.83
CA PRO A 72 -25.64 0.60 -26.83
C PRO A 72 -24.54 1.48 -27.44
N ILE A 73 -23.37 1.47 -26.82
CA ILE A 73 -22.20 2.20 -27.30
C ILE A 73 -21.38 1.27 -28.20
N SER A 74 -21.03 1.75 -29.40
CA SER A 74 -20.06 1.12 -30.29
C SER A 74 -18.96 2.13 -30.60
N LYS A 75 -17.74 1.83 -30.17
CA LYS A 75 -16.54 2.64 -30.46
C LYS A 75 -15.46 1.74 -31.00
N ALA A 76 -14.67 2.25 -31.96
CA ALA A 76 -13.52 1.53 -32.45
C ALA A 76 -12.50 1.31 -31.31
N PRO A 77 -11.86 0.13 -31.23
CA PRO A 77 -10.77 -0.08 -30.28
C PRO A 77 -9.61 0.90 -30.51
N TYR A 78 -8.91 1.25 -29.43
CA TYR A 78 -7.67 2.02 -29.54
C TYR A 78 -6.58 1.19 -30.24
N ARG A 79 -5.68 1.88 -30.93
CA ARG A 79 -4.50 1.23 -31.52
C ARG A 79 -3.54 0.85 -30.40
N MET A 80 -3.25 -0.43 -30.29
CA MET A 80 -2.28 -1.01 -29.37
C MET A 80 -1.12 -1.62 -30.14
N ALA A 81 0.08 -1.60 -29.57
CA ALA A 81 1.23 -2.31 -30.08
C ALA A 81 1.04 -3.84 -29.96
N LEU A 82 1.84 -4.62 -30.68
CA LEU A 82 1.77 -6.09 -30.64
C LEU A 82 2.03 -6.66 -29.23
N ILE A 83 2.87 -6.00 -28.44
CA ILE A 83 3.17 -6.43 -27.06
C ILE A 83 1.96 -6.22 -26.14
N GLU A 84 1.31 -5.06 -26.23
CA GLU A 84 0.10 -4.74 -25.46
C GLU A 84 -1.07 -5.66 -25.86
N LEU A 85 -1.22 -5.98 -27.15
CA LEU A 85 -2.22 -6.93 -27.63
C LEU A 85 -1.98 -8.34 -27.09
N LYS A 86 -0.71 -8.75 -26.97
CA LYS A 86 -0.37 -10.06 -26.39
C LYS A 86 -0.74 -10.09 -24.90
N GLU A 87 -0.36 -9.05 -24.15
CA GLU A 87 -0.69 -8.92 -22.72
C GLU A 87 -2.20 -8.87 -22.49
N LEU A 88 -2.94 -8.10 -23.30
CA LEU A 88 -4.41 -8.05 -23.23
C LEU A 88 -5.04 -9.43 -23.45
N LYS A 89 -4.50 -10.22 -24.38
CA LYS A 89 -4.98 -11.57 -24.65
C LYS A 89 -4.67 -12.56 -23.52
N ASP A 90 -3.64 -12.29 -22.72
CA ASP A 90 -3.28 -13.13 -21.58
C ASP A 90 -4.16 -12.79 -20.34
N GLN A 91 -4.76 -11.59 -20.30
CA GLN A 91 -5.64 -11.13 -19.21
C GLN A 91 -7.13 -11.44 -19.42
N LEU A 92 -7.57 -11.61 -20.67
CA LEU A 92 -8.96 -11.90 -21.06
C LEU A 92 -9.22 -13.41 -21.21
#